data_AF-A0A1F7S5S5-F1
#
_entry.id   AF-A0A1F7S5S5-F1
#
_cell.length_a   1.000
_cell.length_b   1.000
_cell.length_c   1.000
_cell.angle_alpha   90.00
_cell.angle_beta   90.00
_cell.angle_gamma   90.00
#
_symmetry.space_group_name_H-M   'P 1'
#
loop_
_entity.id
_entity.type
_entity.pdbx_description
1 polymer ?
#
loop_
_entity_poly.entity_id
_entity_poly.type
_entity_poly.pdbx_seq_one_letter_code
_entity_poly.pdbx_strand_id
1 'polypeptide(L)'
;MRQQVPLFLTFFCGILLFIQYFIPHPPFPKIYEESLNWMIIIGIFTLFMGIISMMKLHYTHIKKHDEGWPFSIVAIVSFLFMVIVGVLPFDVSIGNTPVFGIEDQNNFFNKGYEYVLQPIQATMFALLAFYIASAAYRAFRARSLAATILLVTSMIVMLGRVPIGEKISAALFFWIPLLPNLNDVQASQILPHLSAWLLNVPNMGAKRAIHIGVGMGAAVTAVKIIVGIERPYMGGGK
;
A
#
# COMPACT_ATOMS: atom_id res chain seq x y z
N MET A 1 32.58 13.17 -23.02
CA MET A 1 31.74 14.33 -23.42
C MET A 1 30.25 13.98 -23.59
N ARG A 2 29.85 12.91 -24.30
CA ARG A 2 28.40 12.59 -24.52
C ARG A 2 27.57 12.27 -23.25
N GLN A 3 28.22 11.82 -22.17
CA GLN A 3 27.55 11.48 -20.89
C GLN A 3 27.65 12.60 -19.84
N GLN A 4 28.49 13.63 -20.05
CA GLN A 4 28.67 14.72 -19.09
C GLN A 4 27.53 15.75 -19.18
N VAL A 5 26.97 15.95 -20.37
CA VAL A 5 25.85 16.89 -20.59
C VAL A 5 24.58 16.43 -19.86
N PRO A 6 24.12 15.17 -19.98
CA PRO A 6 22.96 14.70 -19.21
C PRO A 6 23.20 14.75 -17.70
N LEU A 7 24.42 14.41 -17.25
CA LEU A 7 24.77 14.43 -15.83
C LEU A 7 24.70 15.85 -15.24
N PHE A 8 25.27 16.82 -15.96
CA PHE A 8 25.21 18.22 -15.56
C PHE A 8 23.77 18.73 -15.50
N LEU A 9 22.94 18.35 -16.46
CA LEU A 9 21.54 18.76 -16.53
C LEU A 9 20.72 18.16 -15.38
N THR A 10 20.89 16.86 -15.08
CA THR A 10 20.25 16.21 -13.92
C THR A 10 20.70 16.85 -12.60
N PHE A 11 21.99 17.14 -12.44
CA PHE A 11 22.53 17.78 -11.25
C PHE A 11 21.96 19.19 -11.06
N PHE A 12 21.98 20.02 -12.11
CA PHE A 12 21.48 21.38 -12.08
C PHE A 12 19.97 21.43 -11.81
N CYS A 13 19.18 20.65 -12.55
CA CYS A 13 17.74 20.57 -12.32
C CYS A 13 17.42 20.04 -10.93
N GLY A 14 18.12 19.00 -10.44
CA GLY A 14 17.92 18.45 -9.10
C GLY A 14 18.16 19.48 -7.99
N ILE A 15 19.24 20.26 -8.08
CA ILE A 15 19.53 21.33 -7.13
C ILE A 15 18.48 22.45 -7.22
N LEU A 16 18.06 22.84 -8.42
CA LEU A 16 17.03 23.85 -8.62
C LEU A 16 15.72 23.41 -7.96
N LEU A 17 15.28 22.17 -8.20
CA LEU A 17 14.06 21.61 -7.61
C LEU A 17 14.16 21.45 -6.08
N PHE A 18 15.36 21.21 -5.54
CA PHE A 18 15.57 21.17 -4.10
C PHE A 18 15.46 22.58 -3.47
N ILE A 19 16.13 23.57 -4.07
CA ILE A 19 16.16 24.94 -3.54
C ILE A 19 14.79 25.61 -3.65
N GLN A 20 14.08 25.43 -4.77
CA GLN A 20 12.77 26.07 -4.98
C GLN A 20 11.75 25.70 -3.90
N TYR A 21 11.86 24.49 -3.31
CA TYR A 21 10.93 24.00 -2.30
C TYR A 21 10.97 24.86 -1.02
N PHE A 22 12.11 25.47 -0.70
CA PHE A 22 12.30 26.27 0.50
C PHE A 22 12.04 27.77 0.31
N ILE A 23 11.77 28.24 -0.92
CA ILE A 23 11.62 29.67 -1.23
C ILE A 23 10.16 29.98 -1.62
N PRO A 24 9.34 30.56 -0.72
CA PRO A 24 7.95 30.88 -0.99
C PRO A 24 7.77 32.25 -1.68
N HIS A 25 8.60 32.58 -2.67
CA HIS A 25 8.50 33.84 -3.41
C HIS A 25 8.58 33.60 -4.93
N PRO A 26 7.77 34.27 -5.77
CA PRO A 26 7.88 34.21 -7.23
C PRO A 26 9.33 34.48 -7.70
N PRO A 27 9.90 33.71 -8.64
CA PRO A 27 9.28 32.75 -9.55
C PRO A 27 9.25 31.28 -9.06
N PHE A 28 9.80 30.95 -7.89
CA PHE A 28 10.02 29.56 -7.44
C PHE A 28 8.75 28.70 -7.33
N PRO A 29 7.60 29.20 -6.81
CA PRO A 29 6.35 28.45 -6.80
C PRO A 29 5.87 28.05 -8.20
N LYS A 30 6.05 28.91 -9.21
CA LYS A 30 5.67 28.60 -10.60
C LYS A 30 6.49 27.46 -11.15
N ILE A 31 7.81 27.44 -10.90
CA ILE A 31 8.68 26.36 -11.36
C ILE A 31 8.30 25.04 -10.69
N TYR A 32 7.92 25.08 -9.40
CA TYR A 32 7.43 23.90 -8.69
C TYR A 32 6.12 23.36 -9.26
N GLU A 33 5.12 24.21 -9.47
CA GLU A 33 3.83 23.84 -10.07
C GLU A 33 4.00 23.26 -11.48
N GLU A 34 4.83 23.91 -12.33
CA GLU A 34 5.16 23.39 -13.64
C GLU A 34 5.85 22.02 -13.52
N SER A 35 6.82 21.87 -12.61
CA SER A 35 7.50 20.59 -12.41
C SER A 35 6.55 19.46 -11.98
N LEU A 36 5.53 19.77 -11.18
CA LEU A 36 4.46 18.83 -10.83
C LEU A 36 3.62 18.45 -12.07
N ASN A 37 3.27 19.41 -12.92
CA ASN A 37 2.56 19.13 -14.17
C ASN A 37 3.39 18.20 -15.08
N TRP A 38 4.68 18.48 -15.25
CA TRP A 38 5.60 17.60 -15.99
C TRP A 38 5.68 16.21 -15.37
N MET A 39 5.71 16.09 -14.04
CA MET A 39 5.68 14.80 -13.35
C MET A 39 4.42 14.01 -13.65
N ILE A 40 3.24 14.65 -13.66
CA ILE A 40 1.97 14.01 -14.01
C ILE A 40 2.00 13.52 -15.47
N ILE A 41 2.46 14.36 -16.40
CA ILE A 41 2.57 14.01 -17.82
C ILE A 41 3.49 12.79 -17.99
N ILE A 42 4.68 12.82 -17.41
CA ILE A 42 5.63 11.69 -17.46
C ILE A 42 5.04 10.44 -16.77
N GLY A 43 4.30 10.63 -15.68
CA GLY A 43 3.63 9.55 -14.95
C GLY A 43 2.62 8.79 -15.81
N ILE A 44 1.84 9.50 -16.63
CA ILE A 44 0.88 8.89 -17.57
C ILE A 44 1.65 8.05 -18.61
N PHE A 45 2.71 8.57 -19.22
CA PHE A 45 3.54 7.79 -20.16
C PHE A 45 4.22 6.59 -19.48
N THR A 46 4.66 6.75 -18.23
CA THR A 46 5.26 5.68 -17.45
C THR A 46 4.25 4.56 -17.16
N LEU A 47 3.00 4.91 -16.88
CA LEU A 47 1.92 3.93 -16.73
C LEU A 47 1.72 3.11 -18.01
N PHE A 48 1.69 3.76 -19.18
CA PHE A 48 1.64 3.06 -20.47
C PHE A 48 2.85 2.12 -20.66
N MET A 49 4.06 2.58 -20.35
CA MET A 49 5.26 1.76 -20.42
C MET A 49 5.21 0.56 -19.46
N GLY A 50 4.65 0.76 -18.26
CA GLY A 50 4.42 -0.29 -17.27
C GLY A 50 3.47 -1.38 -17.78
N ILE A 51 2.36 -0.97 -18.42
CA ILE A 51 1.41 -1.90 -19.06
C ILE A 51 2.11 -2.70 -20.16
N ILE A 52 2.87 -2.04 -21.05
CA ILE A 52 3.60 -2.71 -22.13
C ILE A 52 4.63 -3.70 -21.56
N SER A 53 5.35 -3.31 -20.51
CA SER A 53 6.33 -4.17 -19.85
C SER A 53 5.69 -5.42 -19.25
N MET A 54 4.56 -5.26 -18.54
CA MET A 54 3.80 -6.37 -17.97
C MET A 54 3.28 -7.31 -19.06
N MET A 55 2.67 -6.75 -20.11
CA MET A 55 2.15 -7.52 -21.25
C MET A 55 3.26 -8.28 -21.96
N LYS A 56 4.42 -7.67 -22.19
CA LYS A 56 5.59 -8.31 -22.81
C LYS A 56 6.13 -9.47 -21.95
N LEU A 57 6.17 -9.30 -20.64
CA LEU A 57 6.61 -10.35 -19.71
C LEU A 57 5.71 -11.59 -19.81
N HIS A 58 4.40 -11.40 -19.68
CA HIS A 58 3.43 -12.50 -19.73
C HIS A 58 3.34 -13.12 -21.12
N TYR A 59 3.39 -12.32 -22.18
CA TYR A 59 3.45 -12.82 -23.56
C TYR A 59 4.70 -13.68 -23.80
N THR A 60 5.86 -13.27 -23.25
CA THR A 60 7.10 -14.04 -23.37
C THR A 60 7.00 -15.38 -22.62
N HIS A 61 6.40 -15.38 -21.42
CA HIS A 61 6.12 -16.62 -20.66
C HIS A 61 5.21 -17.57 -21.45
N ILE A 62 4.17 -17.06 -22.10
CA ILE A 62 3.26 -17.85 -22.94
C ILE A 62 4.01 -18.42 -24.14
N LYS A 63 4.81 -17.61 -24.83
CA LYS A 63 5.57 -18.04 -26.01
C LYS A 63 6.62 -19.10 -25.69
N LYS A 64 7.26 -19.00 -24.52
CA LYS A 64 8.29 -19.94 -24.07
C LYS A 64 7.71 -21.23 -23.46
N HIS A 65 6.42 -21.27 -23.16
CA HIS A 65 5.77 -22.37 -22.44
C HIS A 65 6.48 -22.73 -21.12
N ASP A 66 6.95 -21.70 -20.39
CA ASP A 66 7.56 -21.88 -19.08
C ASP A 66 6.53 -22.45 -18.07
N GLU A 67 7.01 -22.97 -16.94
CA GLU A 67 6.13 -23.51 -15.89
C GLU A 67 5.10 -22.47 -15.44
N GLY A 68 3.81 -22.84 -15.45
CA GLY A 68 2.72 -21.91 -15.11
C GLY A 68 2.26 -20.97 -16.22
N TRP A 69 2.66 -21.17 -17.49
CA TRP A 69 2.19 -20.35 -18.63
C TRP A 69 0.66 -20.17 -18.74
N PRO A 70 -0.22 -21.14 -18.36
CA PRO A 70 -1.66 -20.93 -18.46
C PRO A 70 -2.14 -19.80 -17.54
N PHE A 71 -1.50 -19.60 -16.39
CA PHE A 71 -1.84 -18.49 -15.48
C PHE A 71 -1.49 -17.13 -16.07
N SER A 72 -0.48 -17.07 -16.95
CA SER A 72 -0.14 -15.84 -17.68
C SER A 72 -1.23 -15.45 -18.68
N ILE A 73 -1.94 -16.42 -19.27
CA ILE A 73 -3.10 -16.15 -20.14
C ILE A 73 -4.23 -15.57 -19.31
N VAL A 74 -4.54 -16.19 -18.17
CA VAL A 74 -5.59 -15.70 -17.26
C VAL A 74 -5.29 -14.26 -16.83
N ALA A 75 -4.03 -13.96 -16.46
CA ALA A 75 -3.63 -12.61 -16.09
C ALA A 75 -3.84 -11.58 -17.21
N ILE A 76 -3.44 -11.88 -18.44
CA ILE A 76 -3.65 -10.98 -19.60
C ILE A 76 -5.14 -10.78 -19.87
N VAL A 77 -5.93 -11.86 -19.89
CA VAL A 77 -7.37 -11.79 -20.16
C VAL A 77 -8.09 -11.00 -19.07
N SER A 78 -7.80 -11.25 -17.79
CA SER A 78 -8.39 -10.50 -16.68
C SER A 78 -7.98 -9.03 -16.69
N PHE A 79 -6.73 -8.72 -17.04
CA PHE A 79 -6.27 -7.34 -17.21
C PHE A 79 -7.03 -6.62 -18.33
N LEU A 80 -7.11 -7.22 -19.52
CA LEU A 80 -7.84 -6.63 -20.65
C LEU A 80 -9.33 -6.48 -20.32
N PHE A 81 -9.94 -7.47 -19.68
CA PHE A 81 -11.32 -7.40 -19.23
C PHE A 81 -11.54 -6.19 -18.30
N MET A 82 -10.71 -6.03 -17.27
CA MET A 82 -10.84 -4.91 -16.34
C MET A 82 -10.62 -3.54 -16.98
N VAL A 83 -9.65 -3.42 -17.90
CA VAL A 83 -9.43 -2.17 -18.64
C VAL A 83 -10.62 -1.85 -19.54
N ILE A 84 -11.13 -2.84 -20.28
CA ILE A 84 -12.27 -2.68 -21.19
C ILE A 84 -13.53 -2.26 -20.40
N VAL A 85 -13.82 -2.95 -19.31
CA VAL A 85 -14.99 -2.69 -18.46
C VAL A 85 -14.90 -1.33 -17.75
N GLY A 86 -13.71 -0.95 -17.27
CA GLY A 86 -13.52 0.29 -16.52
C GLY A 86 -13.38 1.54 -17.40
N VAL A 87 -12.71 1.45 -18.55
CA VAL A 87 -12.32 2.65 -19.34
C VAL A 87 -13.33 2.99 -20.44
N LEU A 88 -14.00 1.99 -21.03
CA LEU A 88 -14.86 2.26 -22.18
C LEU A 88 -16.18 2.89 -21.73
N PRO A 89 -16.55 4.09 -22.22
CA PRO A 89 -17.79 4.76 -21.82
C PRO A 89 -18.97 4.25 -22.65
N PHE A 90 -19.22 2.95 -22.63
CA PHE A 90 -20.35 2.35 -23.32
C PHE A 90 -21.55 2.19 -22.39
N ASP A 91 -22.67 2.82 -22.71
CA ASP A 91 -23.93 2.69 -21.97
C ASP A 91 -24.65 1.37 -22.31
N VAL A 92 -23.99 0.25 -22.03
CA VAL A 92 -24.57 -1.09 -22.18
C VAL A 92 -24.90 -1.59 -20.78
N SER A 93 -26.17 -1.89 -20.53
CA SER A 93 -26.64 -2.48 -19.29
C SER A 93 -27.20 -3.88 -19.55
N ILE A 94 -26.81 -4.85 -18.73
CA ILE A 94 -27.43 -6.19 -18.72
C ILE A 94 -28.36 -6.21 -17.51
N GLY A 95 -29.68 -6.15 -17.76
CA GLY A 95 -30.66 -5.95 -16.69
C GLY A 95 -30.51 -4.58 -16.02
N ASN A 96 -30.54 -4.54 -14.69
CA ASN A 96 -30.35 -3.32 -13.88
C ASN A 96 -28.87 -3.05 -13.54
N THR A 97 -27.93 -3.67 -14.24
CA THR A 97 -26.49 -3.51 -13.97
C THR A 97 -25.78 -2.91 -15.18
N PRO A 98 -25.20 -1.70 -15.06
CA PRO A 98 -24.35 -1.15 -16.10
C PRO A 98 -23.12 -2.04 -16.24
N VAL A 99 -22.79 -2.41 -17.48
CA VAL A 99 -21.64 -3.27 -17.74
C VAL A 99 -20.36 -2.46 -17.65
N PHE A 100 -20.34 -1.25 -18.20
CA PHE A 100 -19.16 -0.40 -18.28
C PHE A 100 -19.24 0.83 -17.37
N GLY A 101 -18.11 1.48 -17.16
CA GLY A 101 -17.98 2.70 -16.35
C GLY A 101 -17.53 2.41 -14.92
N ILE A 102 -17.15 3.46 -14.18
CA ILE A 102 -16.62 3.38 -12.80
C ILE A 102 -17.55 4.08 -11.79
N GLU A 103 -18.52 4.85 -12.28
CA GLU A 103 -19.34 5.75 -11.46
C GLU A 103 -20.37 5.00 -10.61
N ASP A 104 -20.94 3.90 -11.14
CA ASP A 104 -21.95 3.11 -10.45
C ASP A 104 -21.35 1.98 -9.63
N GLN A 105 -21.74 1.88 -8.35
CA GLN A 105 -21.29 0.81 -7.44
C GLN A 105 -21.66 -0.61 -7.93
N ASN A 106 -22.66 -0.75 -8.79
CA ASN A 106 -23.17 -2.04 -9.25
C ASN A 106 -22.62 -2.48 -10.63
N ASN A 107 -21.59 -1.79 -11.12
CA ASN A 107 -20.94 -2.12 -12.39
C ASN A 107 -20.13 -3.43 -12.32
N PHE A 108 -19.79 -3.99 -13.48
CA PHE A 108 -18.97 -5.21 -13.54
C PHE A 108 -17.54 -4.98 -13.03
N PHE A 109 -17.02 -3.76 -13.12
CA PHE A 109 -15.70 -3.41 -12.60
C PHE A 109 -15.64 -3.60 -11.07
N ASN A 110 -16.57 -2.98 -10.34
CA ASN A 110 -16.63 -3.06 -8.88
C ASN A 110 -16.99 -4.48 -8.44
N LYS A 111 -17.87 -5.17 -9.15
CA LYS A 111 -18.13 -6.60 -8.87
C LYS A 111 -16.89 -7.47 -9.04
N GLY A 112 -16.10 -7.26 -10.08
CA GLY A 112 -14.83 -7.96 -10.23
C GLY A 112 -13.86 -7.65 -9.08
N TYR A 113 -13.84 -6.40 -8.62
CA TYR A 113 -13.07 -6.00 -7.45
C TYR A 113 -13.54 -6.71 -6.16
N GLU A 114 -14.83 -6.64 -5.84
CA GLU A 114 -15.43 -7.18 -4.62
C GLU A 114 -15.47 -8.71 -4.58
N TYR A 115 -15.71 -9.37 -5.71
CA TYR A 115 -15.87 -10.83 -5.75
C TYR A 115 -14.62 -11.59 -6.20
N VAL A 116 -13.64 -10.92 -6.81
CA VAL A 116 -12.38 -11.58 -7.24
C VAL A 116 -11.19 -11.04 -6.46
N LEU A 117 -10.94 -9.73 -6.52
CA LEU A 117 -9.73 -9.16 -5.92
C LEU A 117 -9.77 -9.21 -4.39
N GLN A 118 -10.88 -8.79 -3.78
CA GLN A 118 -11.01 -8.73 -2.32
C GLN A 118 -10.89 -10.12 -1.66
N PRO A 119 -11.52 -11.21 -2.17
CA PRO A 119 -11.32 -12.55 -1.62
C PRO A 119 -9.89 -13.07 -1.80
N ILE A 120 -9.25 -12.83 -2.95
CA ILE A 120 -7.84 -13.23 -3.17
C ILE A 120 -6.91 -12.50 -2.18
N GLN A 121 -7.14 -11.21 -1.94
CA GLN A 121 -6.39 -10.47 -0.92
C GLN A 121 -6.66 -11.03 0.48
N ALA A 122 -7.91 -11.36 0.79
CA ALA A 122 -8.30 -11.95 2.06
C ALA A 122 -7.65 -13.33 2.27
N THR A 123 -7.52 -14.17 1.24
CA THR A 123 -6.83 -15.48 1.36
C THR A 123 -5.33 -15.29 1.59
N MET A 124 -4.68 -14.34 0.90
CA MET A 124 -3.28 -14.01 1.16
C MET A 124 -3.08 -13.52 2.60
N PHE A 125 -3.95 -12.63 3.09
CA PHE A 125 -3.91 -12.15 4.46
C PHE A 125 -4.19 -13.26 5.48
N ALA A 126 -5.15 -14.14 5.22
CA ALA A 126 -5.47 -15.28 6.08
C ALA A 126 -4.30 -16.26 6.17
N LEU A 127 -3.64 -16.58 5.05
CA LEU A 127 -2.44 -17.40 5.03
C LEU A 127 -1.29 -16.74 5.80
N LEU A 128 -1.04 -15.45 5.57
CA LEU A 128 -0.03 -14.69 6.33
C LEU A 128 -0.32 -14.72 7.83
N ALA A 129 -1.56 -14.46 8.24
CA ALA A 129 -1.96 -14.52 9.64
C ALA A 129 -1.76 -15.93 10.23
N PHE A 130 -2.14 -16.98 9.50
CA PHE A 130 -1.93 -18.37 9.92
C PHE A 130 -0.44 -18.71 10.07
N TYR A 131 0.41 -18.33 9.10
CA TYR A 131 1.85 -18.57 9.17
C TYR A 131 2.51 -17.77 10.30
N ILE A 132 2.14 -16.50 10.49
CA ILE A 132 2.63 -15.68 11.60
C ILE A 132 2.20 -16.33 12.92
N ALA A 133 0.95 -16.73 13.07
CA ALA A 133 0.46 -17.39 14.28
C ALA A 133 1.17 -18.73 14.54
N SER A 134 1.39 -19.55 13.51
CA SER A 134 2.11 -20.83 13.62
C SER A 134 3.59 -20.65 13.97
N ALA A 135 4.26 -19.69 13.33
CA ALA A 135 5.65 -19.34 13.62
C ALA A 135 5.78 -18.74 15.02
N ALA A 136 4.86 -17.84 15.39
CA ALA A 136 4.74 -17.24 16.71
C ALA A 136 4.51 -18.31 17.76
N TYR A 137 3.56 -19.24 17.60
CA TYR A 137 3.32 -20.32 18.56
C TYR A 137 4.57 -21.19 18.77
N ARG A 138 5.26 -21.54 17.68
CA ARG A 138 6.51 -22.32 17.73
C ARG A 138 7.67 -21.55 18.37
N ALA A 139 7.76 -20.23 18.14
CA ALA A 139 8.75 -19.34 18.73
C ALA A 139 8.40 -18.97 20.19
N PHE A 140 7.11 -18.94 20.53
CA PHE A 140 6.54 -18.65 21.85
C PHE A 140 6.34 -19.93 22.68
N ARG A 141 7.33 -20.82 22.68
CA ARG A 141 7.54 -21.70 23.83
C ARG A 141 8.04 -20.80 24.97
N ALA A 142 7.10 -20.17 25.69
CA ALA A 142 7.32 -19.08 26.65
C ALA A 142 8.64 -19.24 27.44
N ARG A 143 9.65 -18.46 27.04
CA ARG A 143 10.99 -18.46 27.65
C ARG A 143 11.46 -17.07 28.09
N SER A 144 10.80 -15.98 27.68
CA SER A 144 11.21 -14.62 28.03
C SER A 144 10.02 -13.71 28.37
N LEU A 145 10.26 -12.78 29.30
CA LEU A 145 9.26 -11.82 29.78
C LEU A 145 8.74 -10.91 28.65
N ALA A 146 9.61 -10.54 27.71
CA ALA A 146 9.23 -9.75 26.53
C ALA A 146 8.24 -10.48 25.61
N ALA A 147 8.40 -11.79 25.39
CA ALA A 147 7.50 -12.59 24.59
C ALA A 147 6.10 -12.69 25.23
N THR A 148 6.03 -12.83 26.55
CA THR A 148 4.76 -12.84 27.29
C THR A 148 4.03 -11.49 27.17
N ILE A 149 4.74 -10.37 27.31
CA ILE A 149 4.14 -9.03 27.12
C ILE A 149 3.58 -8.88 25.70
N LEU A 150 4.33 -9.29 24.67
CA LEU A 150 3.86 -9.27 23.28
C LEU A 150 2.62 -10.15 23.08
N LEU A 151 2.61 -11.36 23.63
CA LEU A 151 1.47 -12.27 23.55
C LEU A 151 0.21 -11.65 24.16
N VAL A 152 0.32 -11.14 25.40
CA VAL A 152 -0.81 -10.49 26.10
C VAL A 152 -1.29 -9.25 25.32
N THR A 153 -0.36 -8.41 24.85
CA THR A 153 -0.68 -7.20 24.08
C THR A 153 -1.40 -7.55 22.79
N SER A 154 -0.92 -8.56 22.04
CA SER A 154 -1.54 -9.00 20.79
C SER A 154 -2.92 -9.61 21.00
N MET A 155 -3.13 -10.35 22.08
CA MET A 155 -4.43 -10.93 22.43
C MET A 155 -5.45 -9.84 22.75
N ILE A 156 -5.07 -8.80 23.50
CA ILE A 156 -5.92 -7.63 23.78
C ILE A 156 -6.27 -6.89 22.49
N VAL A 157 -5.29 -6.65 21.62
CA VAL A 157 -5.51 -5.94 20.35
C VAL A 157 -6.46 -6.70 19.43
N MET A 158 -6.26 -8.01 19.28
CA MET A 158 -7.12 -8.88 18.47
C MET A 158 -8.54 -8.94 19.02
N LEU A 159 -8.73 -9.11 20.33
CA LEU A 159 -10.06 -9.15 20.94
C LEU A 159 -10.79 -7.80 20.78
N GLY A 160 -10.07 -6.68 20.96
CA GLY A 160 -10.66 -5.34 20.86
C GLY A 160 -11.07 -4.90 19.45
N ARG A 161 -10.68 -5.63 18.40
CA ARG A 161 -11.03 -5.33 17.00
C ARG A 161 -12.12 -6.22 16.41
N VAL A 162 -12.56 -7.25 17.15
CA VAL A 162 -13.63 -8.16 16.71
C VAL A 162 -14.97 -7.69 17.32
N PRO A 163 -16.11 -7.74 16.60
CA PRO A 163 -17.43 -7.36 17.14
C PRO A 163 -17.83 -8.11 18.42
N ILE A 164 -17.31 -9.32 18.62
CA ILE A 164 -17.50 -10.12 19.85
C ILE A 164 -16.77 -9.48 21.05
N GLY A 165 -15.68 -8.77 20.82
CA GLY A 165 -14.89 -8.08 21.86
C GLY A 165 -15.69 -7.03 22.62
N GLU A 166 -16.60 -6.32 21.93
CA GLU A 166 -17.52 -5.37 22.56
C GLU A 166 -18.47 -6.08 23.53
N LYS A 167 -19.04 -7.21 23.09
CA LYS A 167 -19.93 -8.03 23.93
C LYS A 167 -19.21 -8.64 25.13
N ILE A 168 -17.97 -9.11 24.95
CA ILE A 168 -17.13 -9.63 26.05
C ILE A 168 -16.74 -8.51 27.02
N SER A 169 -16.41 -7.32 26.52
CA SER A 169 -16.08 -6.19 27.39
C SER A 169 -17.28 -5.72 28.23
N ALA A 170 -18.49 -5.72 27.64
CA ALA A 170 -19.72 -5.47 28.36
C ALA A 170 -19.98 -6.54 29.45
N ALA A 171 -19.71 -7.81 29.15
CA ALA A 171 -19.82 -8.90 30.12
C ALA A 171 -18.77 -8.75 31.24
N LEU A 172 -17.50 -8.50 30.93
CA LEU A 172 -16.43 -8.33 31.94
C LEU A 172 -16.70 -7.16 32.90
N PHE A 173 -17.27 -6.06 32.40
CA PHE A 173 -17.65 -4.93 33.25
C PHE A 173 -18.75 -5.30 34.26
N PHE A 174 -19.68 -6.19 33.89
CA PHE A 174 -20.71 -6.69 34.81
C PHE A 174 -20.12 -7.50 35.99
N TRP A 175 -19.03 -8.23 35.77
CA TRP A 175 -18.40 -9.10 36.79
C TRP A 175 -17.31 -8.40 37.63
N ILE A 176 -16.78 -7.26 37.18
CA ILE A 176 -15.69 -6.54 37.87
C ILE A 176 -16.13 -5.08 38.16
N PRO A 177 -16.89 -4.84 39.26
CA PRO A 177 -17.37 -3.50 39.63
C PRO A 177 -16.27 -2.56 40.18
N LEU A 178 -15.01 -2.99 40.21
CA LEU A 178 -13.86 -2.22 40.72
C LEU A 178 -13.20 -1.33 39.65
N LEU A 179 -13.61 -1.42 38.38
CA LEU A 179 -13.09 -0.53 37.34
C LEU A 179 -13.78 0.85 37.44
N PRO A 180 -13.02 1.95 37.58
CA PRO A 180 -13.58 3.28 37.75
C PRO A 180 -14.53 3.64 36.60
N ASN A 181 -15.63 4.31 36.92
CA ASN A 181 -16.45 5.04 35.95
C ASN A 181 -15.56 6.07 35.22
N LEU A 182 -14.99 5.67 34.08
CA LEU A 182 -14.48 6.59 33.09
C LEU A 182 -15.73 7.21 32.46
N ASN A 183 -16.12 8.39 32.94
CA ASN A 183 -17.41 9.04 32.67
C ASN A 183 -17.75 9.27 31.18
N ASP A 184 -16.83 8.97 30.26
CA ASP A 184 -16.98 9.14 28.81
C ASP A 184 -16.83 7.84 27.98
N VAL A 185 -16.58 6.68 28.61
CA VAL A 185 -16.39 5.39 27.91
C VAL A 185 -17.44 4.40 28.38
N GLN A 186 -18.40 4.08 27.51
CA GLN A 186 -19.35 3.01 27.76
C GLN A 186 -18.56 1.73 28.11
N ALA A 187 -18.93 1.07 29.21
CA ALA A 187 -18.36 -0.20 29.69
C ALA A 187 -18.06 -1.25 28.59
N SER A 188 -18.85 -1.24 27.51
CA SER A 188 -18.72 -2.09 26.32
C SER A 188 -17.58 -1.72 25.36
N GLN A 189 -16.75 -0.71 25.67
CA GLN A 189 -15.71 -0.19 24.77
C GLN A 189 -14.30 -0.19 25.36
N ILE A 190 -14.09 -0.75 26.55
CA ILE A 190 -12.77 -0.74 27.21
C ILE A 190 -11.72 -1.51 26.39
N LEU A 191 -12.07 -2.70 25.88
CA LEU A 191 -11.17 -3.49 25.03
C LEU A 191 -10.87 -2.81 23.68
N PRO A 192 -11.87 -2.30 22.94
CA PRO A 192 -11.63 -1.45 21.78
C PRO A 192 -10.75 -0.23 22.06
N HIS A 193 -10.97 0.48 23.17
CA HIS A 193 -10.21 1.68 23.53
C HIS A 193 -8.75 1.37 23.87
N LEU A 194 -8.49 0.30 24.65
CA LEU A 194 -7.13 -0.16 24.95
C LEU A 194 -6.40 -0.64 23.68
N SER A 195 -7.09 -1.37 22.80
CA SER A 195 -6.55 -1.76 21.48
C SER A 195 -6.21 -0.53 20.65
N ALA A 196 -7.09 0.47 20.62
CA ALA A 196 -6.87 1.73 19.92
C ALA A 196 -5.68 2.51 20.51
N TRP A 197 -5.55 2.59 21.83
CA TRP A 197 -4.42 3.26 22.49
C TRP A 197 -3.08 2.56 22.17
N LEU A 198 -3.04 1.23 22.28
CA LEU A 198 -1.85 0.42 21.92
C LEU A 198 -1.42 0.64 20.46
N LEU A 199 -2.39 0.75 19.55
CA LEU A 199 -2.13 0.98 18.14
C LEU A 199 -1.74 2.44 17.86
N ASN A 200 -2.37 3.41 18.53
CA ASN A 200 -2.20 4.83 18.23
C ASN A 200 -1.01 5.48 18.93
N VAL A 201 -0.49 4.88 20.01
CA VAL A 201 0.62 5.44 20.79
C VAL A 201 1.92 4.64 20.54
N PRO A 202 2.14 3.44 21.13
CA PRO A 202 3.38 2.68 20.88
C PRO A 202 3.59 2.30 19.41
N ASN A 203 2.56 1.71 18.77
CA ASN A 203 2.71 1.20 17.41
C ASN A 203 2.84 2.33 16.38
N MET A 204 2.13 3.45 16.56
CA MET A 204 2.35 4.63 15.71
C MET A 204 3.77 5.19 15.85
N GLY A 205 4.41 5.09 17.03
CA GLY A 205 5.83 5.42 17.20
C GLY A 205 6.72 4.59 16.27
N ALA A 206 6.54 3.27 16.26
CA ALA A 206 7.27 2.37 15.38
C ALA A 206 6.96 2.63 13.89
N LYS A 207 5.68 2.81 13.53
CA LYS A 207 5.25 3.12 12.17
C LYS A 207 5.87 4.42 11.66
N ARG A 208 5.91 5.46 12.49
CA ARG A 208 6.59 6.73 12.17
C ARG A 208 8.09 6.53 11.95
N ALA A 209 8.76 5.73 12.78
CA ALA A 209 10.17 5.41 12.60
C ALA A 209 10.43 4.70 11.26
N ILE A 210 9.58 3.75 10.87
CA ILE A 210 9.64 3.08 9.56
C ILE A 210 9.45 4.10 8.44
N HIS A 211 8.43 4.96 8.51
CA HIS A 211 8.20 5.98 7.49
C HIS A 211 9.36 6.97 7.37
N ILE A 212 9.95 7.40 8.49
CA ILE A 212 11.14 8.25 8.50
C ILE A 212 12.31 7.51 7.85
N GLY A 213 12.53 6.23 8.18
CA GLY A 213 13.56 5.40 7.57
C GLY A 213 13.40 5.25 6.05
N VAL A 214 12.18 4.96 5.58
CA VAL A 214 11.87 4.85 4.15
C VAL A 214 12.04 6.21 3.45
N GLY A 215 11.57 7.30 4.06
CA GLY A 215 11.71 8.65 3.52
C GLY A 215 13.18 9.09 3.40
N MET A 216 13.99 8.84 4.43
CA MET A 216 15.44 9.09 4.38
C MET A 216 16.13 8.23 3.34
N GLY A 217 15.75 6.94 3.23
CA GLY A 217 16.28 6.04 2.19
C GLY A 217 15.99 6.57 0.79
N ALA A 218 14.75 7.00 0.53
CA ALA A 218 14.37 7.61 -0.74
C ALA A 218 15.13 8.91 -1.02
N ALA A 219 15.31 9.77 -0.01
CA ALA A 219 16.08 11.00 -0.13
C ALA A 219 17.55 10.74 -0.47
N VAL A 220 18.18 9.75 0.18
CA VAL A 220 19.57 9.35 -0.11
C VAL A 220 19.69 8.86 -1.56
N THR A 221 18.77 8.02 -2.02
CA THR A 221 18.75 7.56 -3.42
C THR A 221 18.59 8.73 -4.39
N ALA A 222 17.69 9.68 -4.11
CA ALA A 222 17.54 10.87 -4.93
C ALA A 222 18.83 11.72 -4.99
N VAL A 223 19.51 11.92 -3.86
CA VAL A 223 20.81 12.61 -3.82
C VAL A 223 21.87 11.88 -4.64
N LYS A 224 21.97 10.55 -4.52
CA LYS A 224 22.90 9.75 -5.33
C LYS A 224 22.64 9.87 -6.83
N ILE A 225 21.36 9.96 -7.23
CA ILE A 225 20.97 10.18 -8.63
C ILE A 225 21.34 11.60 -9.09
N ILE A 226 21.05 12.63 -8.29
CA ILE A 226 21.39 14.03 -8.60
C ILE A 226 22.89 14.22 -8.76
N VAL A 227 23.69 13.67 -7.83
CA VAL A 227 25.16 13.71 -7.87
C VAL A 227 25.72 12.79 -8.96
N GLY A 228 24.90 11.88 -9.50
CA GLY A 228 25.30 11.01 -10.59
C GLY A 228 26.16 9.82 -10.18
N ILE A 229 26.09 9.42 -8.91
CA ILE A 229 26.68 8.19 -8.39
C ILE A 229 25.88 6.98 -8.91
N GLU A 230 24.54 7.09 -8.86
CA GLU A 230 23.62 6.11 -9.43
C GLU A 230 23.02 6.67 -10.72
N ARG A 231 23.12 5.92 -11.83
CA ARG A 231 22.76 6.39 -13.18
C ARG A 231 21.73 5.48 -13.87
N PRO A 232 20.57 5.20 -13.26
CA PRO A 232 19.59 4.25 -13.82
C PRO A 232 19.08 4.69 -15.20
N TYR A 233 19.06 5.99 -15.47
CA TYR A 233 18.58 6.59 -16.71
C TYR A 233 19.57 6.54 -17.89
N MET A 234 20.83 6.19 -17.66
CA MET A 234 21.85 6.12 -18.73
C MET A 234 21.98 4.72 -19.35
N GLY A 235 21.07 3.79 -19.04
CA GLY A 235 21.13 2.43 -19.58
C GLY A 235 22.44 1.75 -19.17
N GLY A 236 22.67 1.60 -17.87
CA GLY A 236 23.82 0.87 -17.34
C GLY A 236 23.63 -0.63 -17.58
N GLY A 237 24.29 -1.16 -18.61
CA GLY A 237 24.60 -2.58 -18.67
C GLY A 237 25.65 -2.90 -17.59
N LYS A 238 25.24 -3.79 -16.68
CA LYS A 238 25.86 -4.24 -15.41
C LYS A 238 25.45 -3.45 -14.17
#